data_AF-A0A8I2D102-F1
#
_entry.id   AF-A0A8I2D102-F1
#
_cell.length_a   1.000
_cell.length_b   1.000
_cell.length_c   1.000
_cell.angle_alpha   90.00
_cell.angle_beta   90.00
_cell.angle_gamma   90.00
#
_symmetry.space_group_name_H-M   'P 1'
#
loop_
_entity.id
_entity.type
_entity.pdbx_description
1 polymer ?
#
loop_
_entity_poly.entity_id
_entity_poly.type
_entity_poly.pdbx_seq_one_letter_code
_entity_poly.pdbx_strand_id
1 'polypeptide(L)'
;MFEVFFFILVVLYTLVSVKVDEWITISALGFKSETPMQFLQKPRLYDIVRSALFLAAIATSFGMMAVPWYIGFVILVVMWLAAGSIGRKKAFNKYRKILQEMMVYAESHEEQAEYEKASKKTDQELMEMVHASMKNRI
;
A
#
# COMPACT_ATOMS: atom_id res chain seq x y z
N MET A 1 -25.43 16.97 1.34
CA MET A 1 -25.45 15.74 0.49
C MET A 1 -24.07 15.47 -0.08
N PHE A 2 -23.37 16.50 -0.57
CA PHE A 2 -21.96 16.44 -0.97
C PHE A 2 -21.02 16.01 0.16
N GLU A 3 -21.32 16.35 1.40
CA GLU A 3 -20.52 15.97 2.58
C GLU A 3 -20.48 14.45 2.75
N VAL A 4 -21.64 13.79 2.73
CA VAL A 4 -21.73 12.32 2.84
C VAL A 4 -21.00 11.66 1.68
N PHE A 5 -21.18 12.18 0.47
CA PHE A 5 -20.51 11.66 -0.72
C PHE A 5 -18.98 11.83 -0.65
N PHE A 6 -18.50 12.98 -0.16
CA PHE A 6 -17.08 13.20 0.11
C PHE A 6 -16.53 12.17 1.09
N PHE A 7 -17.20 11.94 2.22
CA PHE A 7 -16.77 10.92 3.18
C PHE A 7 -16.71 9.51 2.58
N ILE A 8 -17.71 9.12 1.79
CA ILE A 8 -17.72 7.83 1.09
C ILE A 8 -16.52 7.73 0.15
N LEU A 9 -16.26 8.77 -0.66
CA LEU A 9 -15.12 8.79 -1.57
C LEU A 9 -13.78 8.72 -0.84
N VAL A 10 -13.62 9.44 0.27
CA VAL A 10 -12.40 9.41 1.09
C VAL A 10 -12.16 8.02 1.66
N VAL A 11 -13.21 7.36 2.17
CA VAL A 11 -13.10 5.98 2.69
C VAL A 11 -12.73 5.00 1.58
N LEU A 12 -13.42 5.05 0.45
CA LEU A 12 -13.12 4.19 -0.71
C LEU A 12 -11.71 4.42 -1.23
N TYR A 13 -11.30 5.69 -1.39
CA TYR A 13 -9.95 6.08 -1.77
C TYR A 13 -8.92 5.48 -0.80
N THR A 14 -9.12 5.65 0.50
CA THR A 14 -8.20 5.17 1.54
C THR A 14 -8.06 3.64 1.48
N LEU A 15 -9.18 2.92 1.39
CA LEU A 15 -9.17 1.45 1.30
C LEU A 15 -8.43 0.95 0.06
N VAL A 16 -8.72 1.54 -1.10
CA VAL A 16 -8.05 1.21 -2.36
C VAL A 16 -6.56 1.55 -2.27
N SER A 17 -6.19 2.74 -1.78
CA SER A 17 -4.79 3.16 -1.69
C SER A 17 -3.98 2.25 -0.77
N VAL A 18 -4.52 1.91 0.42
CA VAL A 18 -3.85 0.97 1.34
C VAL A 18 -3.56 -0.35 0.64
N LYS A 19 -4.52 -0.89 -0.12
CA LYS A 19 -4.35 -2.16 -0.83
C LYS A 19 -3.37 -2.08 -1.99
N VAL A 20 -3.42 -1.00 -2.77
CA VAL A 20 -2.48 -0.77 -3.86
C VAL A 20 -1.05 -0.65 -3.32
N ASP A 21 -0.83 0.16 -2.28
CA ASP A 21 0.50 0.33 -1.69
C ASP A 21 1.00 -0.96 -1.02
N GLU A 22 0.11 -1.75 -0.41
CA GLU A 22 0.42 -3.10 0.10
C GLU A 22 0.93 -4.01 -1.03
N TRP A 23 0.21 -4.07 -2.17
CA TRP A 23 0.58 -4.91 -3.32
C TRP A 23 1.85 -4.46 -4.01
N ILE A 24 2.05 -3.15 -4.20
CA ILE A 24 3.29 -2.60 -4.74
C ILE A 24 4.47 -3.05 -3.86
N THR A 25 4.36 -2.84 -2.55
CA THR A 25 5.45 -3.10 -1.60
C THR A 25 5.78 -4.59 -1.51
N ILE A 26 4.77 -5.47 -1.38
CA ILE A 26 5.02 -6.92 -1.28
C ILE A 26 5.55 -7.50 -2.60
N SER A 27 5.10 -6.98 -3.74
CA SER A 27 5.64 -7.38 -5.05
C SER A 27 7.09 -6.93 -5.24
N ALA A 28 7.45 -5.75 -4.72
CA ALA A 28 8.81 -5.23 -4.76
C ALA A 28 9.77 -6.02 -3.87
N LEU A 29 9.26 -6.58 -2.76
CA LEU A 29 9.99 -7.51 -1.88
C LEU A 29 10.14 -8.93 -2.47
N GLY A 30 9.65 -9.17 -3.69
CA GLY A 30 9.82 -10.44 -4.41
C GLY A 30 8.63 -11.39 -4.34
N PHE A 31 7.66 -11.16 -3.45
CA PHE A 31 6.50 -12.04 -3.25
C PHE A 31 5.34 -11.67 -4.18
N LYS A 32 5.53 -11.86 -5.50
CA LYS A 32 4.50 -11.55 -6.51
C LYS A 32 3.29 -12.48 -6.42
N SER A 33 3.46 -13.73 -6.00
CA SER A 33 2.37 -14.70 -5.81
C SER A 33 1.29 -14.21 -4.82
N GLU A 34 1.68 -13.32 -3.91
CA GLU A 34 0.81 -12.75 -2.88
C GLU A 34 -0.01 -11.53 -3.34
N THR A 35 0.13 -11.17 -4.62
CA THR A 35 -0.61 -10.09 -5.26
C THR A 35 -1.61 -10.63 -6.28
N PRO A 36 -2.78 -9.98 -6.46
CA PRO A 36 -3.75 -10.41 -7.44
C PRO A 36 -3.15 -10.41 -8.86
N MET A 37 -3.43 -11.45 -9.64
CA MET A 37 -2.92 -11.58 -11.01
C MET A 37 -3.29 -10.36 -11.89
N GLN A 38 -4.50 -9.83 -11.71
CA GLN A 38 -4.96 -8.63 -12.43
C GLN A 38 -4.12 -7.40 -12.12
N PHE A 39 -3.64 -7.26 -10.87
CA PHE A 39 -2.74 -6.18 -10.48
C PHE A 39 -1.37 -6.32 -11.15
N LEU A 40 -0.83 -7.54 -11.23
CA LEU A 40 0.45 -7.79 -11.90
C LEU A 40 0.37 -7.54 -13.42
N GLN A 41 -0.74 -7.87 -14.06
CA GLN A 41 -0.94 -7.66 -15.49
C GLN A 41 -1.16 -6.19 -15.86
N LYS A 42 -1.90 -5.44 -15.03
CA LYS A 42 -2.30 -4.06 -15.31
C LYS A 42 -2.13 -3.14 -14.08
N PRO A 43 -0.91 -2.96 -13.56
CA PRO A 43 -0.68 -2.16 -12.35
C PRO A 43 -1.13 -0.70 -12.51
N ARG A 44 -0.93 -0.14 -13.71
CA ARG A 44 -1.36 1.24 -14.06
C ARG A 44 -2.86 1.46 -13.90
N LEU A 45 -3.69 0.43 -14.10
CA LEU A 45 -5.14 0.57 -13.96
C LEU A 45 -5.52 0.88 -12.51
N TYR A 46 -4.84 0.25 -11.55
CA TYR A 46 -5.10 0.48 -10.13
C TYR A 46 -4.60 1.87 -9.67
N ASP A 47 -3.49 2.34 -10.24
CA ASP A 47 -3.05 3.74 -10.03
C ASP A 47 -4.03 4.75 -10.61
N ILE A 48 -4.61 4.47 -11.78
CA ILE A 48 -5.65 5.31 -12.38
C ILE A 48 -6.91 5.33 -11.50
N VAL A 49 -7.38 4.16 -11.03
CA VAL A 49 -8.55 4.09 -10.13
C VAL A 49 -8.30 4.86 -8.83
N ARG A 50 -7.13 4.67 -8.21
CA ARG A 50 -6.73 5.42 -7.01
C ARG A 50 -6.73 6.94 -7.26
N SER A 51 -6.15 7.37 -8.38
CA SER A 51 -6.08 8.78 -8.75
C SER A 51 -7.45 9.37 -9.08
N ALA A 52 -8.30 8.61 -9.77
CA ALA A 52 -9.67 9.03 -10.08
C ALA A 52 -10.51 9.22 -8.81
N LEU A 53 -10.40 8.32 -7.83
CA LEU A 53 -11.07 8.46 -6.53
C LEU A 53 -10.57 9.70 -5.77
N PHE A 54 -9.26 9.96 -5.80
CA PHE A 54 -8.67 11.15 -5.17
C PHE A 54 -9.18 12.45 -5.81
N LEU A 55 -9.15 12.53 -7.15
CA LEU A 55 -9.64 13.69 -7.90
C LEU A 55 -11.15 13.89 -7.73
N ALA A 56 -11.93 12.80 -7.70
CA ALA A 56 -13.35 12.88 -7.40
C ALA A 56 -13.59 13.45 -5.99
N ALA A 57 -12.83 12.99 -4.99
CA ALA A 57 -12.94 13.50 -3.63
C ALA A 57 -12.57 15.00 -3.55
N ILE A 58 -11.51 15.43 -4.27
CA ILE A 58 -11.16 16.85 -4.39
C ILE A 58 -12.32 17.65 -5.02
N ALA A 59 -12.86 17.19 -6.15
CA ALA A 59 -13.95 17.87 -6.84
C ALA A 59 -15.18 18.04 -5.93
N THR A 60 -15.52 17.02 -5.16
CA THR A 60 -16.64 17.07 -4.22
C THR A 60 -16.40 17.99 -3.02
N SER A 61 -15.13 18.25 -2.67
CA SER A 61 -14.79 19.15 -1.56
C SER A 61 -15.19 20.60 -1.83
N PHE A 62 -15.23 21.03 -3.09
CA PHE A 62 -15.72 22.36 -3.50
C PHE A 62 -17.25 22.49 -3.41
N GLY A 63 -17.98 21.38 -3.38
CA GLY A 63 -19.44 21.36 -3.25
C GLY A 63 -19.95 21.30 -1.80
N MET A 64 -19.06 21.21 -0.81
CA MET A 64 -19.43 21.18 0.60
C MET A 64 -19.84 22.58 1.08
N MET A 65 -20.99 22.67 1.77
CA MET A 65 -21.48 23.95 2.30
C MET A 65 -21.14 24.12 3.79
N ALA A 66 -21.12 23.02 4.55
CA ALA A 66 -20.88 23.04 5.99
C ALA A 66 -19.39 23.14 6.35
N VAL A 67 -18.51 22.68 5.47
CA VAL A 67 -17.06 22.57 5.72
C VAL A 67 -16.32 23.31 4.60
N PRO A 68 -15.44 24.27 4.92
CA PRO A 68 -14.61 24.92 3.91
C PRO A 68 -13.77 23.91 3.12
N TRP A 69 -13.69 24.11 1.81
CA TRP A 69 -13.01 23.20 0.88
C TRP A 69 -11.55 22.91 1.27
N TYR A 70 -10.84 23.88 1.85
CA TYR A 70 -9.45 23.70 2.30
C TYR A 70 -9.31 22.68 3.44
N ILE A 71 -10.32 22.54 4.31
CA ILE A 71 -10.33 21.51 5.34
C ILE A 71 -10.46 20.12 4.70
N GLY A 72 -11.32 20.00 3.68
CA GLY A 72 -11.44 18.78 2.88
C GLY A 72 -10.11 18.39 2.23
N PHE A 73 -9.37 19.37 1.71
CA PHE A 73 -8.04 19.13 1.15
C PHE A 73 -7.03 18.64 2.21
N VAL A 74 -7.01 19.26 3.40
CA VAL A 74 -6.14 18.80 4.50
C VAL A 74 -6.46 17.36 4.90
N ILE A 75 -7.75 16.99 5.01
CA ILE A 75 -8.17 15.61 5.31
C ILE A 75 -7.65 14.65 4.23
N LEU A 76 -7.76 15.02 2.95
CA LEU A 76 -7.28 14.19 1.84
C LEU A 76 -5.76 13.97 1.89
N VAL A 77 -4.98 15.01 2.18
CA VAL A 77 -3.51 14.88 2.31
C VAL A 77 -3.14 13.97 3.48
N VAL A 78 -3.80 14.14 4.64
CA VAL A 78 -3.56 13.29 5.82
C VAL A 78 -3.92 11.84 5.51
N MET A 79 -5.07 11.60 4.86
CA MET A 79 -5.52 10.25 4.48
C MET A 79 -4.59 9.61 3.45
N TRP A 80 -4.08 10.37 2.48
CA TRP A 80 -3.10 9.89 1.51
C TRP A 80 -1.81 9.40 2.18
N LEU A 81 -1.25 10.20 3.09
CA LEU A 81 -0.05 9.84 3.86
C LEU A 81 -0.29 8.62 4.76
N ALA A 82 -1.43 8.62 5.46
CA ALA A 82 -1.82 7.52 6.34
C ALA A 82 -2.02 6.22 5.56
N ALA A 83 -2.72 6.27 4.42
CA ALA A 83 -2.96 5.11 3.56
C ALA A 83 -1.65 4.48 3.08
N GLY A 84 -0.70 5.30 2.61
CA GLY A 84 0.60 4.82 2.18
C GLY A 84 1.41 4.18 3.30
N SER A 85 1.42 4.79 4.49
CA SER A 85 2.09 4.23 5.67
C SER A 85 1.48 2.90 6.10
N ILE A 86 0.15 2.83 6.17
CA ILE A 86 -0.59 1.61 6.56
C ILE A 86 -0.39 0.49 5.53
N GLY A 87 -0.44 0.81 4.23
CA GLY A 87 -0.23 -0.16 3.15
C GLY A 87 1.17 -0.79 3.22
N ARG A 88 2.21 0.03 3.38
CA ARG A 88 3.60 -0.46 3.54
C ARG A 88 3.75 -1.32 4.79
N LYS A 89 3.22 -0.87 5.93
CA LYS A 89 3.29 -1.64 7.19
C LYS A 89 2.59 -3.00 7.07
N LYS A 90 1.45 -3.06 6.38
CA LYS A 90 0.77 -4.33 6.09
C LYS A 90 1.64 -5.25 5.23
N ALA A 91 2.28 -4.71 4.19
CA ALA A 91 3.17 -5.49 3.34
C ALA A 91 4.40 -6.01 4.11
N PHE A 92 5.01 -5.20 4.99
CA PHE A 92 6.14 -5.64 5.82
C PHE A 92 5.73 -6.74 6.80
N ASN A 93 4.58 -6.60 7.46
CA ASN A 93 4.07 -7.67 8.32
C ASN A 93 3.78 -8.94 7.53
N LYS A 94 3.22 -8.82 6.32
CA LYS A 94 2.98 -9.96 5.43
C LYS A 94 4.29 -10.62 4.97
N TYR A 95 5.29 -9.82 4.62
CA TYR A 95 6.64 -10.29 4.28
C TYR A 95 7.25 -11.13 5.41
N ARG A 96 7.24 -10.62 6.65
CA ARG A 96 7.75 -11.34 7.81
C ARG A 96 6.99 -12.64 8.05
N LYS A 97 5.67 -12.62 7.89
CA LYS A 97 4.83 -13.81 8.04
C LYS A 97 5.16 -14.88 7.01
N ILE A 98 5.33 -14.50 5.73
CA ILE A 98 5.70 -15.45 4.67
C ILE A 98 7.07 -16.08 4.96
N LEU A 99 8.04 -15.30 5.41
CA LEU A 99 9.36 -15.84 5.78
C LEU A 99 9.28 -16.79 6.98
N GLN A 100 8.48 -16.47 7.99
CA GLN A 100 8.24 -17.38 9.11
C GLN A 100 7.56 -18.68 8.66
N GLU A 101 6.64 -18.61 7.70
CA GLU A 101 6.03 -19.81 7.09
C GLU A 101 7.08 -20.61 6.32
N MET A 102 7.95 -19.96 5.53
CA MET A 102 9.03 -20.62 4.80
C MET A 102 10.06 -21.28 5.72
N MET A 103 10.35 -20.70 6.90
CA MET A 103 11.21 -21.32 7.92
C MET A 103 10.70 -22.69 8.38
N VAL A 104 9.38 -22.90 8.43
CA VAL A 104 8.79 -24.17 8.87
C VAL A 104 9.03 -25.28 7.84
N TYR A 105 9.17 -24.91 6.56
CA TYR A 105 9.38 -25.83 5.45
C TYR A 105 10.83 -25.86 4.95
N ALA A 106 11.75 -25.16 5.61
CA ALA A 106 13.16 -25.12 5.21
C ALA A 106 13.80 -26.51 5.28
N GLU A 107 14.54 -26.88 4.23
CA GLU A 107 15.13 -28.22 4.13
C GLU A 107 16.48 -28.31 4.87
N SER A 108 17.08 -27.16 5.19
CA SER A 108 18.37 -27.08 5.88
C SER A 108 18.38 -26.02 6.99
N HIS A 109 19.26 -26.20 7.97
CA HIS A 109 19.49 -25.22 9.02
C HIS A 109 20.05 -23.89 8.50
N GLU A 110 20.80 -23.93 7.38
CA GLU A 110 21.35 -22.74 6.75
C GLU A 110 20.25 -21.88 6.11
N GLU A 111 19.34 -22.52 5.37
CA GLU A 111 18.16 -21.87 4.78
C GLU A 111 17.21 -21.33 5.86
N GLN A 112 17.00 -22.10 6.93
CA GLN A 112 16.20 -21.65 8.08
C GLN A 112 16.79 -20.39 8.73
N ALA A 113 18.12 -20.33 8.91
CA ALA A 113 18.81 -19.18 9.48
C ALA A 113 18.74 -17.95 8.57
N GLU A 114 18.75 -18.14 7.25
CA GLU A 114 18.58 -17.05 6.28
C GLU A 114 17.18 -16.43 6.38
N TYR A 115 16.13 -17.25 6.39
CA TYR A 115 14.75 -16.76 6.56
C TYR A 115 14.54 -16.12 7.93
N GLU A 116 15.14 -16.65 9.00
CA GLU A 116 15.07 -16.04 10.32
C GLU A 116 15.68 -14.64 10.32
N LYS A 117 16.88 -14.50 9.75
CA LYS A 117 17.56 -13.21 9.63
C LYS A 117 16.75 -12.22 8.79
N ALA A 118 16.18 -12.68 7.68
CA ALA A 118 15.35 -11.84 6.81
C ALA A 118 14.04 -11.42 7.49
N SER A 119 13.42 -12.29 8.29
CA SER A 119 12.15 -12.00 8.99
C SER A 119 12.32 -10.96 10.11
N LYS A 120 13.52 -10.85 10.67
CA LYS A 120 13.86 -9.89 11.74
C LYS A 120 14.25 -8.50 11.22
N LYS A 121 14.32 -8.30 9.89
CA LYS A 121 14.62 -7.00 9.30
C LYS A 121 13.62 -5.94 9.76
N THR A 122 14.14 -4.76 10.09
CA THR A 122 13.36 -3.60 10.51
C THR A 122 12.55 -3.03 9.35
N ASP A 123 11.50 -2.24 9.64
CA ASP A 123 10.71 -1.58 8.59
C ASP A 123 11.58 -0.66 7.71
N GLN A 124 12.66 -0.09 8.26
CA GLN A 124 13.60 0.75 7.54
C GLN A 124 14.43 -0.05 6.52
N GLU A 125 15.01 -1.19 6.94
CA GLU A 125 15.76 -2.07 6.05
C GLU A 125 14.87 -2.63 4.93
N LEU A 126 13.63 -2.98 5.24
CA LEU A 126 12.65 -3.42 4.24
C LEU A 126 12.30 -2.31 3.26
N MET A 127 12.22 -1.05 3.72
CA MET A 127 12.01 0.09 2.85
C MET A 127 13.19 0.31 1.89
N GLU A 128 14.42 0.16 2.37
CA GLU A 128 15.63 0.25 1.53
C GLU A 128 15.64 -0.82 0.43
N MET A 129 15.29 -2.07 0.77
CA MET A 129 15.14 -3.15 -0.21
C MET A 129 14.08 -2.83 -1.27
N VAL A 130 12.94 -2.29 -0.83
CA VAL A 130 11.86 -1.86 -1.73
C VAL A 130 12.34 -0.76 -2.67
N HIS A 131 13.04 0.25 -2.15
CA HIS A 131 13.60 1.35 -2.95
C HIS A 131 14.59 0.83 -4.00
N ALA A 132 15.50 -0.07 -3.61
CA ALA A 132 16.46 -0.68 -4.53
C ALA A 132 15.76 -1.47 -5.64
N SER A 133 14.73 -2.25 -5.28
CA SER A 133 13.91 -3.03 -6.23
C SER A 133 13.15 -2.13 -7.21
N MET A 134 12.55 -1.03 -6.74
CA MET A 134 11.82 -0.10 -7.60
C MET A 134 12.74 0.68 -8.54
N LYS A 135 13.94 1.07 -8.10
CA LYS A 135 14.93 1.77 -8.93
C LYS A 135 15.38 0.93 -10.13
N ASN A 136 15.46 -0.39 -9.96
CA ASN A 136 15.85 -1.32 -11.02
C ASN A 136 14.69 -1.68 -11.98
N ARG A 137 13.49 -1.13 -11.76
CA ARG A 137 12.28 -1.43 -12.53
C ARG A 137 11.91 -0.31 -13.53
N ILE A 138 12.61 0.83 -13.46
CA ILE A 138 12.52 1.98 -14.37
C ILE A 138 13.65 1.87 -15.40
#